data_AF-A0A0F8R5X7-F1
#
_entry.id   AF-A0A0F8R5X7-F1
#
_cell.length_a   1.000
_cell.length_b   1.000
_cell.length_c   1.000
_cell.angle_alpha   90.00
_cell.angle_beta   90.00
_cell.angle_gamma   90.00
#
_symmetry.space_group_name_H-M   'P 1'
#
loop_
_entity.id
_entity.type
_entity.pdbx_description
1 polymer ?
#
loop_
_entity_poly.entity_id
_entity_poly.type
_entity_poly.pdbx_seq_one_letter_code
_entity_poly.pdbx_strand_id
1 'polypeptide(L)'
;MSRVVKRIEEIPEDIYSQIPSLIYNKWKPQFRYLTKHHAELINKKLRLPTEGECVRFKDSYANIYLNKADDDPFDLEYTFTFRLNLNNFKLVLRNFFKEHDIDFDFDLFYDKSRFLSNVSAELSSMLALNLTISIAIKYIEFVDHAILKTKSDIIEL
;
A
#
# COMPACT_ATOMS: atom_id res chain seq x y z
N MET A 1 9.81 14.73 30.33
CA MET A 1 9.39 14.86 28.92
C MET A 1 9.77 13.55 28.26
N SER A 2 8.84 12.84 27.61
CA SER A 2 9.23 11.69 26.79
C SER A 2 10.04 12.21 25.60
N ARG A 3 11.03 11.42 25.20
CA ARG A 3 11.88 11.74 24.05
C ARG A 3 11.13 11.32 22.79
N VAL A 4 11.15 12.15 21.74
CA VAL A 4 10.64 11.78 20.42
C VAL A 4 11.37 10.53 19.93
N VAL A 5 10.61 9.49 19.58
CA VAL A 5 11.12 8.26 18.98
C VAL A 5 11.70 8.56 17.60
N LYS A 6 12.93 8.11 17.35
CA LYS A 6 13.63 8.35 16.08
C LYS A 6 13.88 7.09 15.26
N ARG A 7 13.85 5.92 15.87
CA ARG A 7 14.18 4.63 15.24
C ARG A 7 13.15 3.56 15.54
N ILE A 8 13.06 2.54 14.69
CA ILE A 8 12.11 1.43 14.88
C ILE A 8 12.40 0.70 16.20
N GLU A 9 13.67 0.52 16.56
CA GLU A 9 14.08 -0.20 17.77
C GLU A 9 13.67 0.52 19.08
N GLU A 10 13.26 1.79 19.01
CA GLU A 10 12.74 2.55 20.15
C GLU A 10 11.22 2.36 20.33
N ILE A 11 10.55 1.70 19.39
CA ILE A 11 9.11 1.40 19.46
C ILE A 11 8.94 0.01 20.09
N PRO A 12 8.12 -0.14 21.15
CA PRO A 12 7.77 -1.45 21.70
C PRO A 12 7.21 -2.38 20.61
N GLU A 13 7.66 -3.62 20.58
CA GLU A 13 7.35 -4.58 19.52
C GLU A 13 5.84 -4.89 19.40
N ASP A 14 5.16 -4.96 20.54
CA ASP A 14 3.71 -5.17 20.63
C ASP A 14 2.92 -3.98 20.02
N ILE A 15 3.45 -2.77 20.14
CA ILE A 15 2.86 -1.58 19.51
C ILE A 15 3.21 -1.55 18.01
N TYR A 16 4.46 -1.86 17.67
CA TYR A 16 4.92 -1.85 16.27
C TYR A 16 4.17 -2.85 15.40
N SER A 17 3.90 -4.05 15.92
CA SER A 17 3.18 -5.13 15.21
C SER A 17 1.71 -4.79 14.89
N GLN A 18 1.11 -3.81 15.58
CA GLN A 18 -0.28 -3.39 15.33
C GLN A 18 -0.43 -2.39 14.16
N ILE A 19 0.67 -1.77 13.72
CA ILE A 19 0.65 -0.69 12.73
C ILE A 19 0.06 -1.10 11.37
N PRO A 20 0.38 -2.29 10.80
CA PRO A 20 -0.26 -2.73 9.55
C PRO A 20 -1.79 -2.84 9.69
N SER A 21 -2.26 -3.40 10.81
CA SER A 21 -3.69 -3.53 11.10
C SER A 21 -4.37 -2.18 11.31
N LEU A 22 -3.72 -1.23 11.99
CA LEU A 22 -4.20 0.16 12.12
C LEU A 22 -4.40 0.79 10.74
N ILE A 23 -3.39 0.71 9.87
CA ILE A 23 -3.41 1.28 8.52
C ILE A 23 -4.51 0.63 7.69
N TYR A 24 -4.58 -0.71 7.67
CA TYR A 24 -5.66 -1.42 6.98
C TYR A 24 -7.04 -0.98 7.46
N ASN A 25 -7.28 -0.96 8.77
CA ASN A 25 -8.59 -0.64 9.32
C ASN A 25 -8.99 0.81 9.03
N LYS A 26 -8.04 1.76 9.07
CA LYS A 26 -8.31 3.16 8.78
C LYS A 26 -8.76 3.40 7.34
N TRP A 27 -8.18 2.66 6.39
CA TRP A 27 -8.47 2.80 4.95
C TRP A 27 -9.06 1.51 4.35
N LYS A 28 -9.82 0.78 5.16
CA LYS A 28 -10.39 -0.53 4.80
C LYS A 28 -11.24 -0.50 3.53
N PRO A 29 -12.12 0.51 3.31
CA PRO A 29 -12.86 0.61 2.05
C PRO A 29 -11.94 0.71 0.83
N GLN A 30 -10.85 1.48 0.91
CA GLN A 30 -9.89 1.66 -0.17
C GLN A 30 -9.14 0.37 -0.49
N PHE A 31 -8.63 -0.33 0.53
CA PHE A 31 -7.97 -1.63 0.35
C PHE A 31 -8.91 -2.68 -0.22
N ARG A 32 -10.16 -2.75 0.25
CA ARG A 32 -11.16 -3.67 -0.32
C ARG A 32 -11.45 -3.38 -1.79
N TYR A 33 -11.53 -2.10 -2.15
CA TYR A 33 -11.75 -1.69 -3.53
C TYR A 33 -10.55 -2.05 -4.42
N LEU A 34 -9.32 -1.90 -3.89
CA LEU A 34 -8.10 -2.35 -4.55
C LEU A 34 -8.11 -3.87 -4.78
N THR A 35 -8.31 -4.67 -3.72
CA THR A 35 -8.34 -6.13 -3.82
C THR A 35 -9.40 -6.62 -4.80
N LYS A 36 -10.57 -5.96 -4.83
CA LYS A 36 -11.63 -6.25 -5.82
C LYS A 36 -11.12 -6.06 -7.25
N HIS A 37 -10.52 -4.90 -7.56
CA HIS A 37 -10.05 -4.61 -8.92
C HIS A 37 -8.84 -5.44 -9.33
N HIS A 38 -7.94 -5.75 -8.39
CA HIS A 38 -6.90 -6.75 -8.60
C HIS A 38 -7.52 -8.09 -9.04
N ALA A 39 -8.50 -8.60 -8.29
CA ALA A 39 -9.15 -9.86 -8.64
C ALA A 39 -9.87 -9.78 -10.00
N GLU A 40 -10.49 -8.66 -10.35
CA GLU A 40 -11.11 -8.46 -11.66
C GLU A 40 -10.06 -8.46 -12.79
N LEU A 41 -8.87 -7.90 -12.58
CA LEU A 41 -7.76 -7.95 -13.53
C LEU A 41 -7.30 -9.38 -13.78
N ILE A 42 -6.97 -10.11 -12.71
CA ILE A 42 -6.47 -11.49 -12.80
C ILE A 42 -7.50 -12.42 -13.46
N ASN A 43 -8.79 -12.17 -13.23
CA ASN A 43 -9.88 -12.92 -13.86
C ASN A 43 -10.28 -12.40 -15.26
N LYS A 44 -9.49 -11.49 -15.86
CA LYS A 44 -9.70 -10.93 -17.20
C LYS A 44 -11.06 -10.25 -17.38
N LYS A 45 -11.58 -9.62 -16.31
CA LYS A 45 -12.85 -8.88 -16.30
C LYS A 45 -12.68 -7.38 -16.52
N LEU A 46 -11.44 -6.90 -16.63
CA LEU A 46 -11.12 -5.50 -16.87
C LEU A 46 -10.56 -5.31 -18.28
N ARG A 47 -10.84 -4.14 -18.87
CA ARG A 47 -10.10 -3.66 -20.03
C ARG A 47 -8.67 -3.33 -19.59
N LEU A 48 -7.70 -3.94 -20.26
CA LEU A 48 -6.28 -3.70 -20.01
C LEU A 48 -5.85 -2.37 -20.65
N PRO A 49 -5.14 -1.47 -19.94
CA PRO A 49 -4.52 -0.32 -20.56
C PRO A 49 -3.40 -0.73 -21.52
N THR A 50 -3.22 0.02 -22.59
CA THR A 50 -1.99 -0.02 -23.41
C THR A 50 -0.88 0.83 -22.78
N GLU A 51 0.33 0.77 -23.34
CA GLU A 51 1.45 1.61 -22.92
C GLU A 51 1.07 3.11 -22.95
N GLY A 52 1.36 3.82 -21.85
CA GLY A 52 0.97 5.22 -21.65
C GLY A 52 -0.52 5.48 -21.37
N GLU A 53 -1.39 4.46 -21.42
CA GLU A 53 -2.81 4.57 -21.04
C GLU A 53 -2.98 4.37 -19.53
N CYS A 54 -3.84 5.19 -18.93
CA CYS A 54 -4.26 5.05 -17.54
C CYS A 54 -5.77 4.81 -17.46
N VAL A 55 -6.16 3.67 -16.90
CA VAL A 55 -7.57 3.38 -16.57
C VAL A 55 -7.84 3.83 -15.14
N ARG A 56 -8.83 4.71 -14.96
CA ARG A 56 -9.20 5.24 -13.66
C ARG A 56 -10.49 4.62 -13.14
N PHE A 57 -10.42 3.98 -11.99
CA PHE A 57 -11.58 3.54 -11.22
C PHE A 57 -11.89 4.59 -10.15
N LYS A 58 -13.11 5.15 -10.19
CA LYS A 58 -13.55 6.17 -9.25
C LYS A 58 -14.76 5.67 -8.48
N ASP A 59 -14.64 5.70 -7.16
CA ASP A 59 -15.75 5.55 -6.23
C ASP A 59 -15.70 6.67 -5.17
N SER A 60 -16.74 6.76 -4.36
CA SER A 60 -16.87 7.58 -3.16
C SER A 60 -15.72 7.41 -2.16
N TYR A 61 -15.05 6.25 -2.14
CA TYR A 61 -14.00 5.94 -1.18
C TYR A 61 -12.57 6.18 -1.68
N ALA A 62 -12.31 6.00 -2.98
CA ALA A 62 -10.97 6.12 -3.57
C ALA A 62 -11.00 6.38 -5.08
N ASN A 63 -9.91 6.95 -5.56
CA ASN A 63 -9.49 6.81 -6.96
C ASN A 63 -8.38 5.76 -7.02
N ILE A 64 -8.57 4.74 -7.84
CA ILE A 64 -7.54 3.75 -8.17
C ILE A 64 -7.17 3.92 -9.63
N TYR A 65 -5.88 3.88 -9.92
CA TYR A 65 -5.32 4.06 -11.26
C TYR A 65 -4.65 2.76 -11.66
N LEU A 66 -5.03 2.22 -12.82
CA LEU A 66 -4.43 1.03 -13.42
C LEU A 66 -3.60 1.46 -14.62
N ASN A 67 -2.32 1.08 -14.61
CA ASN A 67 -1.38 1.31 -15.70
C ASN A 67 -0.68 0.00 -16.04
N LYS A 68 -0.19 -0.11 -17.27
CA LYS A 68 0.81 -1.12 -17.62
C LYS A 68 2.15 -0.73 -16.97
N ALA A 69 2.94 -1.68 -16.50
CA ALA A 69 4.27 -1.38 -15.96
C ALA A 69 5.20 -0.91 -17.11
N ASP A 70 5.93 0.18 -16.88
CA ASP A 70 6.74 0.83 -17.93
C ASP A 70 7.95 -0.02 -18.37
N ASP A 71 8.50 -0.85 -17.48
CA ASP A 71 9.73 -1.63 -17.70
C ASP A 71 9.49 -3.15 -17.78
N ASP A 72 8.27 -3.61 -18.07
CA ASP A 72 7.98 -5.04 -18.17
C ASP A 72 8.22 -5.59 -19.60
N PRO A 73 9.28 -6.39 -19.83
CA PRO A 73 9.59 -6.93 -21.14
C PRO A 73 8.59 -7.98 -21.64
N PHE A 74 7.72 -8.49 -20.77
CA PHE A 74 6.77 -9.56 -21.11
C PHE A 74 5.34 -9.05 -21.31
N ASP A 75 5.06 -7.78 -21.05
CA ASP A 75 3.71 -7.17 -21.15
C ASP A 75 2.64 -7.87 -20.28
N LEU A 76 3.01 -8.36 -19.10
CA LEU A 76 2.19 -9.08 -18.14
C LEU A 76 1.95 -8.32 -16.83
N GLU A 77 2.79 -7.35 -16.48
CA GLU A 77 2.72 -6.60 -15.23
C GLU A 77 1.89 -5.33 -15.39
N TYR A 78 0.99 -5.15 -14.45
CA TYR A 78 0.15 -3.98 -14.30
C TYR A 78 0.26 -3.45 -12.88
N THR A 79 0.17 -2.14 -12.73
CA THR A 79 0.20 -1.49 -11.42
C THR A 79 -1.14 -0.84 -11.11
N PHE A 80 -1.69 -1.19 -9.95
CA PHE A 80 -2.78 -0.44 -9.35
C PHE A 80 -2.23 0.53 -8.32
N THR A 81 -2.43 1.83 -8.53
CA THR A 81 -2.01 2.87 -7.60
C THR A 81 -3.20 3.51 -6.92
N PHE A 82 -3.15 3.66 -5.61
CA PHE A 82 -4.01 4.63 -4.91
C PHE A 82 -3.20 5.51 -3.96
N ARG A 83 -3.67 6.73 -3.75
CA ARG A 83 -2.95 7.78 -3.02
C ARG A 83 -3.76 8.24 -1.83
N LEU A 84 -3.09 8.42 -0.69
CA LEU A 84 -3.66 9.06 0.49
C LEU A 84 -2.92 10.35 0.80
N ASN A 85 -3.61 11.32 1.42
CA ASN A 85 -2.96 12.55 1.86
C ASN A 85 -1.92 12.23 2.95
N LEU A 86 -0.68 12.69 2.75
CA LEU A 86 0.45 12.40 3.64
C LEU A 86 0.23 12.94 5.06
N ASN A 87 -0.36 14.13 5.21
CA ASN A 87 -0.62 14.70 6.55
C ASN A 87 -1.65 13.88 7.31
N ASN A 88 -2.67 13.36 6.63
CA ASN A 88 -3.67 12.50 7.26
C ASN A 88 -3.06 11.15 7.69
N PHE A 89 -2.15 10.60 6.88
CA PHE A 89 -1.38 9.39 7.25
C PHE A 89 -0.53 9.62 8.50
N LYS A 90 0.24 10.73 8.52
CA LYS A 90 1.05 11.13 9.68
C LYS A 90 0.21 11.31 10.95
N LEU A 91 -0.96 11.95 10.82
CA LEU A 91 -1.87 12.17 11.93
C LEU A 91 -2.40 10.87 12.54
N VAL A 92 -2.74 9.88 11.70
CA VAL A 92 -3.18 8.56 12.15
C VAL A 92 -2.10 7.87 12.97
N LEU A 93 -0.86 7.83 12.46
CA LEU A 93 0.27 7.25 13.19
C LEU A 93 0.52 8.00 14.51
N ARG A 94 0.58 9.33 14.47
CA ARG A 94 0.81 10.16 15.65
C ARG A 94 -0.25 9.92 16.73
N ASN A 95 -1.52 9.84 16.36
CA ASN A 95 -2.61 9.60 17.31
C ASN A 95 -2.50 8.21 17.94
N PHE A 96 -2.23 7.18 17.12
CA PHE A 96 -2.01 5.83 17.61
C PHE A 96 -0.86 5.75 18.62
N PHE A 97 0.32 6.30 18.29
CA PHE A 97 1.44 6.31 19.23
C PHE A 97 1.15 7.10 20.51
N LYS A 98 0.41 8.20 20.39
CA LYS A 98 -0.01 9.00 21.56
C LYS A 98 -0.94 8.23 22.49
N GLU A 99 -1.82 7.38 21.96
CA GLU A 99 -2.68 6.49 22.77
C GLU A 99 -1.88 5.47 23.58
N HIS A 100 -0.62 5.23 23.20
CA HIS A 100 0.34 4.36 23.89
C HIS A 100 1.46 5.14 24.61
N ASP A 101 1.26 6.43 24.90
CA ASP A 101 2.23 7.31 25.58
C ASP A 101 3.59 7.43 24.87
N ILE A 102 3.63 7.19 23.55
CA ILE A 102 4.83 7.31 22.71
C ILE A 102 4.79 8.65 21.97
N ASP A 103 5.83 9.48 22.14
CA ASP A 103 5.99 10.71 21.37
C ASP A 103 6.60 10.38 19.99
N PHE A 104 5.77 10.43 18.96
CA PHE A 104 6.15 10.08 17.59
C PHE A 104 5.89 11.24 16.63
N ASP A 105 6.93 11.59 15.88
CA ASP A 105 6.85 12.50 14.74
C ASP A 105 7.44 11.81 13.50
N PHE A 106 6.58 11.53 12.53
CA PHE A 106 6.96 10.87 11.30
C PHE A 106 8.06 11.64 10.55
N ASP A 107 8.05 12.98 10.57
CA ASP A 107 9.05 13.79 9.87
C ASP A 107 10.43 13.69 10.52
N LEU A 108 10.49 13.53 11.85
CA LEU A 108 11.72 13.36 12.61
C LEU A 108 12.21 11.91 12.68
N PHE A 109 11.37 10.94 12.30
CA PHE A 109 11.69 9.52 12.31
C PHE A 109 12.71 9.15 11.22
N TYR A 110 13.79 8.45 11.56
CA TYR A 110 14.88 8.16 10.62
C TYR A 110 14.58 6.93 9.74
N ASP A 111 13.97 5.90 10.31
CA ASP A 111 13.81 4.60 9.65
C ASP A 111 12.55 4.52 8.76
N LYS A 112 12.14 5.63 8.14
CA LYS A 112 10.90 5.70 7.33
C LYS A 112 10.84 4.62 6.24
N SER A 113 11.93 4.40 5.51
CA SER A 113 11.96 3.43 4.41
C SER A 113 11.77 1.99 4.92
N ARG A 114 12.51 1.59 5.96
CA ARG A 114 12.35 0.27 6.60
C ARG A 114 10.95 0.12 7.20
N PHE A 115 10.44 1.16 7.84
CA PHE A 115 9.09 1.19 8.40
C PHE A 115 8.03 0.93 7.33
N LEU A 116 8.08 1.66 6.22
CA LEU A 116 7.12 1.50 5.13
C LEU A 116 7.26 0.14 4.45
N SER A 117 8.49 -0.36 4.29
CA SER A 117 8.74 -1.70 3.74
C SER A 117 8.13 -2.80 4.61
N ASN A 118 8.33 -2.75 5.93
CA ASN A 118 7.73 -3.71 6.87
C ASN A 118 6.19 -3.66 6.82
N VAL A 119 5.61 -2.45 6.87
CA VAL A 119 4.15 -2.27 6.74
C VAL A 119 3.65 -2.82 5.41
N SER A 120 4.38 -2.59 4.32
CA SER A 120 4.03 -3.07 2.99
C SER A 120 4.03 -4.59 2.90
N ALA A 121 5.04 -5.25 3.48
CA ALA A 121 5.14 -6.70 3.51
C ALA A 121 3.96 -7.34 4.27
N GLU A 122 3.64 -6.79 5.45
CA GLU A 122 2.52 -7.27 6.27
C GLU A 122 1.18 -7.05 5.56
N LEU A 123 0.94 -5.87 4.98
CA LEU A 123 -0.28 -5.59 4.22
C LEU A 123 -0.39 -6.49 2.97
N SER A 124 0.72 -6.74 2.28
CA SER A 124 0.77 -7.67 1.14
C SER A 124 0.30 -9.06 1.55
N SER A 125 0.82 -9.56 2.68
CA SER A 125 0.42 -10.85 3.24
C SER A 125 -1.07 -10.86 3.65
N MET A 126 -1.54 -9.83 4.36
CA MET A 126 -2.92 -9.71 4.82
C MET A 126 -3.94 -9.66 3.67
N LEU A 127 -3.55 -9.07 2.53
CA LEU A 127 -4.44 -8.81 1.39
C LEU A 127 -4.24 -9.78 0.23
N ALA A 128 -3.22 -10.65 0.29
CA ALA A 128 -2.76 -11.48 -0.82
C ALA A 128 -2.48 -10.65 -2.10
N LEU A 129 -1.80 -9.51 -1.92
CA LEU A 129 -1.40 -8.57 -2.97
C LEU A 129 0.12 -8.40 -2.96
N ASN A 130 0.70 -7.81 -4.00
CA ASN A 130 2.12 -7.41 -4.01
C ASN A 130 2.21 -5.89 -3.87
N LEU A 131 2.10 -5.40 -2.63
CA LEU A 131 2.05 -3.98 -2.34
C LEU A 131 3.44 -3.42 -2.09
N THR A 132 3.68 -2.22 -2.61
CA THR A 132 4.75 -1.31 -2.22
C THR A 132 4.15 0.00 -1.70
N ILE A 133 4.85 0.64 -0.75
CA ILE A 133 4.44 1.93 -0.18
C ILE A 133 5.57 2.94 -0.35
N SER A 134 5.26 4.08 -0.95
CA SER A 134 6.22 5.16 -1.17
C SER A 134 5.67 6.51 -0.72
N ILE A 135 6.58 7.45 -0.47
CA ILE A 135 6.23 8.83 -0.11
C ILE A 135 6.44 9.71 -1.34
N ALA A 136 5.40 10.42 -1.74
CA ALA A 136 5.45 11.55 -2.65
C ALA A 136 5.20 12.85 -1.87
N ILE A 137 5.43 14.01 -2.51
CA ILE A 137 5.42 15.34 -1.85
C ILE A 137 4.21 15.55 -0.93
N LYS A 138 2.99 15.29 -1.42
CA LYS A 138 1.73 15.49 -0.66
C LYS A 138 0.99 14.19 -0.36
N TYR A 139 1.55 13.06 -0.76
CA TYR A 139 0.85 11.79 -0.76
C TYR A 139 1.71 10.66 -0.22
N ILE A 140 1.06 9.69 0.38
CA ILE A 140 1.59 8.34 0.49
C ILE A 140 0.91 7.50 -0.58
N GLU A 141 1.71 6.79 -1.38
CA GLU A 141 1.24 5.99 -2.50
C GLU A 141 1.33 4.52 -2.11
N PHE A 142 0.26 3.79 -2.42
CA PHE A 142 0.19 2.34 -2.32
C PHE A 142 0.09 1.81 -3.73
N VAL A 143 1.06 0.98 -4.13
CA VAL A 143 1.15 0.42 -5.48
C VAL A 143 1.07 -1.09 -5.37
N ASP A 144 0.03 -1.69 -5.93
CA ASP A 144 -0.11 -3.13 -6.08
C ASP A 144 0.40 -3.55 -7.47
N HIS A 145 1.32 -4.50 -7.48
CA HIS A 145 1.92 -5.07 -8.68
C HIS A 145 1.22 -6.37 -9.04
N ALA A 146 0.39 -6.34 -10.07
CA ALA A 146 -0.39 -7.46 -10.53
C ALA A 146 0.21 -8.06 -11.79
N ILE A 147 0.68 -9.31 -11.69
CA ILE A 147 1.21 -10.06 -12.83
C ILE A 147 0.10 -10.94 -13.40
N LEU A 148 -0.23 -10.77 -14.68
CA LEU A 148 -1.20 -11.63 -15.36
C LEU A 148 -0.66 -13.06 -15.47
N LYS A 149 -1.48 -14.04 -15.08
CA LYS A 149 -1.16 -15.45 -15.30
C LYS A 149 -1.09 -15.76 -16.79
N THR A 150 0.00 -16.37 -17.21
CA THR A 150 0.16 -16.90 -18.56
C THR A 150 -0.47 -18.28 -18.67
N LYS A 151 -0.77 -18.76 -19.88
CA LYS A 151 -1.30 -20.13 -20.09
C LYS A 151 -0.34 -21.20 -19.55
N SER A 152 0.96 -20.92 -19.46
CA SER A 152 1.99 -21.79 -18.90
C SER A 152 1.91 -21.96 -17.38
N ASP A 153 1.19 -21.09 -16.66
CA ASP A 153 1.00 -21.18 -15.20
C ASP A 153 -0.17 -22.09 -14.81
N ILE A 154 -0.92 -22.58 -15.80
CA ILE A 154 -1.97 -23.60 -15.62
C ILE A 154 -1.28 -24.95 -15.80
N ILE A 155 -0.76 -25.51 -14.71
CA ILE A 155 -0.48 -26.96 -14.69
C ILE A 155 -1.85 -27.64 -14.66
N GLU A 156 -2.31 -28.10 -15.83
CA GLU A 156 -3.42 -29.05 -15.89
C GLU A 156 -2.95 -30.34 -15.21
N LEU A 157 -3.38 -30.53 -13.94
CA LEU A 157 -3.26 -31.80 -13.21
C LEU A 157 -4.41 -32.74 -13.58
#